data_AF-A0A0G0TTZ4-F1
#
_entry.id   AF-A0A0G0TTZ4-F1
#
_cell.length_a   1.000
_cell.length_b   1.000
_cell.length_c   1.000
_cell.angle_alpha   90.00
_cell.angle_beta   90.00
_cell.angle_gamma   90.00
#
_symmetry.space_group_name_H-M   'P 1'
#
loop_
_entity.id
_entity.type
_entity.pdbx_description
1 polymer ?
#
loop_
_entity_poly.entity_id
_entity_poly.type
_entity_poly.pdbx_seq_one_letter_code
_entity_poly.pdbx_strand_id
1 'polypeptide(L)'
;ESTCGKRIIPESYNPFGWGIYGNTHIAFASFDEAIETVGKGLAENYVSKGFDTPRKIAPIYTPPNHVNWLNGVNYFYSKMETLEGQI
;
A
#
# COMPACT_ATOMS: atom_id res chain seq x y z
N GLU A 1 6.46 0.48 -0.82
CA GLU A 1 6.30 0.80 -2.26
C GLU A 1 7.21 1.95 -2.70
N SER A 2 7.35 3.01 -1.91
CA SER A 2 8.13 4.22 -2.25
C SER A 2 9.32 4.51 -1.33
N THR A 3 9.84 3.53 -0.57
CA THR A 3 10.86 3.77 0.47
C THR A 3 10.43 4.88 1.45
N CYS A 4 9.25 4.70 2.06
CA CYS A 4 8.63 5.69 2.96
C CYS A 4 8.45 7.07 2.32
N GLY A 5 7.91 7.12 1.09
CA GLY A 5 7.65 8.37 0.37
C GLY A 5 8.87 9.01 -0.31
N LYS A 6 10.08 8.46 -0.13
CA LYS A 6 11.31 9.00 -0.74
C LYS A 6 11.41 8.80 -2.25
N ARG A 7 10.69 7.81 -2.79
CA ARG A 7 10.66 7.45 -4.21
C ARG A 7 9.23 7.45 -4.72
N ILE A 8 8.77 8.62 -5.15
CA ILE A 8 7.47 8.83 -5.80
C ILE A 8 7.67 9.56 -7.12
N ILE A 9 6.72 9.43 -8.05
CA ILE A 9 6.68 10.30 -9.23
C ILE A 9 6.51 11.75 -8.72
N PRO A 10 7.28 12.73 -9.20
CA PRO A 10 7.16 14.11 -8.75
C PRO A 10 5.72 14.62 -8.80
N GLU A 11 5.30 15.33 -7.77
CA GLU A 11 3.96 15.94 -7.65
C GLU A 11 2.77 14.96 -7.67
N SER A 12 3.03 13.64 -7.66
CA SER A 12 1.96 12.64 -7.69
C SER A 12 1.32 12.37 -6.32
N TYR A 13 2.00 12.71 -5.22
CA TYR A 13 1.59 12.38 -3.85
C TYR A 13 1.16 10.91 -3.66
N ASN A 14 1.69 9.99 -4.47
CA ASN A 14 1.29 8.59 -4.50
C ASN A 14 2.41 7.69 -3.94
N PRO A 15 2.50 7.51 -2.60
CA PRO A 15 3.53 6.67 -2.00
C PRO A 15 3.22 5.17 -2.11
N PHE A 16 2.01 4.81 -2.55
CA PHE A 16 1.46 3.45 -2.56
C PHE A 16 1.59 2.75 -3.91
N GLY A 17 2.11 3.42 -4.94
CA GLY A 17 2.14 2.85 -6.29
C GLY A 17 0.75 2.57 -6.88
N TRP A 18 -0.29 3.20 -6.33
CA TRP A 18 -1.68 2.90 -6.67
C TRP A 18 -2.01 3.36 -8.09
N GLY A 19 -2.60 2.46 -8.90
CA GLY A 19 -3.02 2.78 -10.27
C GLY A 19 -1.87 3.04 -11.25
N ILE A 20 -0.66 2.54 -10.98
CA ILE A 20 0.49 2.66 -11.89
C ILE A 20 0.53 1.47 -12.85
N TYR A 21 0.37 1.74 -14.15
CA TYR A 21 0.42 0.73 -15.21
C TYR A 21 1.13 1.28 -16.45
N GLY A 22 2.29 0.71 -16.79
CA GLY A 22 3.12 1.21 -17.90
C GLY A 22 3.49 2.68 -17.69
N ASN A 23 3.03 3.55 -18.59
CA ASN A 23 3.25 5.01 -18.51
C ASN A 23 2.08 5.77 -17.83
N THR A 24 1.05 5.06 -17.39
CA THR A 24 -0.12 5.66 -16.71
C THR A 24 0.08 5.61 -15.21
N HIS A 25 -0.24 6.70 -14.52
CA HIS A 25 -0.23 6.76 -13.05
C HIS A 25 -1.34 7.68 -12.54
N ILE A 26 -1.80 7.43 -11.32
CA ILE A 26 -2.68 8.34 -10.58
C ILE A 26 -1.80 9.31 -9.79
N ALA A 27 -2.07 10.60 -9.94
CA ALA A 27 -1.58 11.66 -9.08
C ALA A 27 -2.72 12.14 -8.17
N PHE A 28 -2.45 12.26 -6.88
CA PHE A 28 -3.34 12.82 -5.88
C PHE A 28 -2.95 14.29 -5.62
N ALA A 29 -3.88 15.08 -5.11
CA ALA A 29 -3.67 16.47 -4.69
C ALA A 29 -2.88 16.57 -3.37
N SER A 30 -2.90 15.53 -2.53
CA SER A 30 -2.15 15.48 -1.27
C SER A 30 -1.90 14.04 -0.80
N PHE A 31 -1.01 13.89 0.20
CA PHE A 31 -0.82 12.59 0.87
C PHE A 31 -2.10 12.15 1.61
N ASP A 32 -2.87 13.08 2.16
CA ASP A 32 -4.12 12.77 2.85
C ASP A 32 -5.15 12.19 1.86
N GLU A 33 -5.30 12.80 0.67
CA GLU A 33 -6.18 12.25 -0.37
C GLU A 33 -5.72 10.86 -0.81
N ALA A 34 -4.40 10.66 -0.96
CA ALA A 34 -3.85 9.36 -1.30
C ALA A 34 -4.17 8.29 -0.25
N ILE A 35 -4.00 8.61 1.04
CA ILE A 35 -4.30 7.71 2.16
C ILE A 35 -5.78 7.33 2.17
N GLU A 36 -6.68 8.31 2.09
CA GLU A 36 -8.12 8.07 2.11
C GLU A 36 -8.58 7.27 0.89
N THR A 37 -8.10 7.63 -0.30
CA THR A 37 -8.50 6.97 -1.55
C THR A 37 -8.02 5.52 -1.60
N VAL A 38 -6.75 5.28 -1.24
CA VAL A 38 -6.18 3.91 -1.23
C VAL A 38 -6.81 3.09 -0.10
N GLY A 39 -6.99 3.66 1.08
CA GLY A 39 -7.63 3.00 2.22
C GLY A 39 -9.06 2.56 1.89
N LYS A 40 -9.87 3.45 1.32
CA LYS A 40 -11.21 3.13 0.81
C LYS A 40 -11.16 2.05 -0.27
N GLY A 41 -10.26 2.17 -1.23
CA GLY A 41 -10.08 1.19 -2.30
C GLY A 41 -9.74 -0.20 -1.76
N LEU A 42 -8.87 -0.31 -0.76
CA LEU A 42 -8.55 -1.56 -0.08
C LEU A 42 -9.77 -2.13 0.67
N ALA A 43 -10.49 -1.28 1.41
CA ALA A 43 -11.68 -1.68 2.15
C ALA A 43 -12.77 -2.25 1.22
N GLU A 44 -13.10 -1.53 0.15
CA GLU A 44 -14.18 -1.87 -0.77
C GLU A 44 -13.82 -3.04 -1.69
N ASN A 45 -12.57 -3.11 -2.18
CA ASN A 45 -12.23 -4.10 -3.21
C ASN A 45 -11.64 -5.39 -2.66
N TYR A 46 -11.17 -5.39 -1.42
CA TYR A 46 -10.48 -6.53 -0.81
C TYR A 46 -11.14 -6.95 0.50
N VAL A 47 -11.17 -6.07 1.50
CA VAL A 47 -11.65 -6.42 2.85
C VAL A 47 -13.13 -6.82 2.83
N SER A 48 -13.98 -6.04 2.14
CA SER A 48 -15.41 -6.35 1.99
C SER A 48 -15.69 -7.71 1.35
N LYS A 49 -14.72 -8.25 0.60
CA LYS A 49 -14.79 -9.54 -0.10
C LYS A 49 -14.11 -10.68 0.69
N GLY A 50 -13.70 -10.43 1.94
CA GLY A 50 -13.08 -11.41 2.82
C GLY A 50 -11.54 -11.51 2.69
N PHE A 51 -10.91 -10.64 1.91
CA PHE A 51 -9.46 -10.51 1.83
C PHE A 51 -8.97 -9.48 2.87
N ASP A 52 -9.07 -9.86 4.14
CA ASP A 52 -8.90 -9.03 5.33
C ASP A 52 -7.49 -9.09 5.95
N THR A 53 -6.53 -9.74 5.28
CA THR A 53 -5.14 -9.80 5.75
C THR A 53 -4.19 -9.52 4.59
N PRO A 54 -2.98 -8.97 4.84
CA PRO A 54 -1.96 -8.79 3.80
C PRO A 54 -1.69 -10.07 3.01
N ARG A 55 -1.70 -11.23 3.67
CA ARG A 55 -1.51 -12.54 3.03
C ARG A 55 -2.61 -12.88 2.02
N LYS A 56 -3.86 -12.53 2.32
CA LYS A 56 -5.00 -12.73 1.42
C LYS A 56 -5.02 -11.70 0.29
N ILE A 57 -4.55 -10.48 0.54
CA ILE A 57 -4.51 -9.38 -0.44
C ILE A 57 -3.39 -9.55 -1.46
N ALA A 58 -2.18 -9.92 -1.01
CA ALA A 58 -0.98 -9.89 -1.83
C ALA A 58 -1.08 -10.61 -3.19
N PRO A 59 -1.69 -11.81 -3.30
CA PRO A 59 -1.82 -12.53 -4.58
C PRO A 59 -2.67 -11.79 -5.62
N ILE A 60 -3.60 -10.94 -5.17
CA ILE A 60 -4.53 -10.20 -6.03
C ILE A 60 -3.96 -8.82 -6.33
N TYR A 61 -3.46 -8.13 -5.30
CA TYR A 61 -2.96 -6.76 -5.41
C TYR A 61 -1.65 -6.69 -6.20
N THR A 62 -0.76 -7.68 -6.05
CA THR A 62 0.59 -7.68 -6.66
C THR A 62 0.98 -9.04 -7.24
N PRO A 63 0.24 -9.61 -8.21
CA PRO A 63 0.40 -11.00 -8.62
C PRO A 63 1.84 -11.45 -8.97
N PRO A 64 2.63 -10.70 -9.76
CA PRO A 64 3.98 -11.14 -10.11
C PRO A 64 4.99 -11.01 -8.96
N ASN A 65 4.67 -10.28 -7.89
CA ASN A 65 5.62 -9.95 -6.81
C ASN A 65 5.03 -10.10 -5.39
N HIS A 66 3.96 -10.90 -5.26
CA HIS A 66 3.15 -10.98 -4.04
C HIS A 66 3.95 -11.42 -2.80
N VAL A 67 4.96 -12.28 -2.98
CA VAL A 67 5.82 -12.75 -1.88
C VAL A 67 6.67 -11.61 -1.32
N ASN A 68 7.37 -10.87 -2.17
CA ASN A 68 8.24 -9.77 -1.69
C ASN A 68 7.42 -8.61 -1.15
N TRP A 69 6.28 -8.30 -1.76
CA TRP A 69 5.36 -7.29 -1.24
C TRP A 69 4.88 -7.67 0.17
N LEU A 70 4.42 -8.91 0.35
CA LEU A 70 3.97 -9.41 1.65
C LEU A 70 5.08 -9.36 2.71
N ASN A 71 6.30 -9.75 2.35
CA ASN A 71 7.45 -9.69 3.26
C ASN A 71 7.76 -8.25 3.69
N GLY A 72 7.73 -7.30 2.75
CA GLY A 72 7.94 -5.89 3.05
C GLY A 72 6.87 -5.31 3.97
N VAL A 73 5.60 -5.62 3.72
CA VAL A 73 4.48 -5.17 4.58
C VAL A 73 4.62 -5.74 5.99
N ASN A 74 4.84 -7.05 6.13
CA ASN A 74 4.97 -7.69 7.43
C ASN A 74 6.20 -7.20 8.20
N TYR A 75 7.30 -6.87 7.50
CA TYR A 75 8.47 -6.28 8.14
C TYR A 75 8.11 -4.97 8.85
N PHE A 76 7.49 -4.01 8.16
CA PHE A 76 7.12 -2.74 8.79
C PHE A 76 6.01 -2.91 9.82
N TYR A 77 5.01 -3.76 9.56
CA TYR A 77 3.94 -4.06 10.52
C TYR A 77 4.51 -4.55 11.86
N SER A 78 5.40 -5.57 11.83
CA SER A 78 6.02 -6.09 13.05
C SER A 78 6.89 -5.06 13.78
N LYS A 79 7.55 -4.16 13.05
CA LYS A 79 8.32 -3.06 13.64
C LYS A 79 7.43 -2.04 14.33
N MET A 80 6.27 -1.72 13.76
CA MET A 80 5.30 -0.82 14.38
C MET A 80 4.70 -1.44 15.65
N GLU A 81 4.27 -2.70 15.61
CA GLU A 81 3.75 -3.40 16.80
C GLU A 81 4.79 -3.46 17.93
N THR A 82 6.05 -3.71 17.60
CA THR A 82 7.14 -3.72 18.58
C THR A 82 7.34 -2.35 19.22
N LEU A 83 7.27 -1.27 18.43
CA LEU A 83 7.44 0.09 18.92
C LEU A 83 6.26 0.53 19.77
N GLU A 84 5.02 0.24 19.36
CA GLU A 84 3.81 0.56 20.14
C GLU A 84 3.80 -0.12 21.50
N GLY A 85 4.23 -1.38 21.59
CA GLY A 85 4.34 -2.09 22.87
C GLY A 85 5.45 -1.59 23.81
N GLN A 86 6.28 -0.65 23.36
CA GLN A 86 7.35 -0.02 24.16
C GLN A 86 6.94 1.35 24.73
N ILE A 87 5.77 1.88 24.34
CA ILE A 87 5.23 3.18 24.79
C ILE A 87 4.21 2.94 25.91
#